data_AF-A0A367HUM3-F1
#
_entry.id   AF-A0A367HUM3-F1
#
_cell.length_a   1.000
_cell.length_b   1.000
_cell.length_c   1.000
_cell.angle_alpha   90.00
_cell.angle_beta   90.00
_cell.angle_gamma   90.00
#
_symmetry.space_group_name_H-M   'P 1'
#
loop_
_entity.id
_entity.type
_entity.pdbx_description
1 polymer ?
#
loop_
_entity_poly.entity_id
_entity_poly.type
_entity_poly.pdbx_seq_one_letter_code
_entity_poly.pdbx_strand_id
1 'polypeptide(L)'
;MRAAASTEPGRLWIIGTVVAVLVVAFGSITAWEISDRSAAADDVVSRSQPLSADAASIYRSLADADTAAASGFLAGGQEPLDVRRRYDTDIATASRLLVKAAANTSGSAESAQQIATLNEQLPLYNGLVEQARANNRQGFPVGGAYLRFANQKMSTSLLPAAQKLYEAETGRLYDDYDQADAWPYAATAVGVVALGGLVWVQRRNYLRTNRVFNHGLLAATAASTVVLLWLVVGHAVASSDLTTSRTHGQESLKVLNDARISSLQARANENLTLVARGAVLTPDGKDLYEAEFTKEMSSLSGRLDAAVRLADDGTGRTPVQSAQGDMAEWRKRHATARKTDDSGDYDGALTQVIGAKGSTGECFDQVDKALDTAIAHEQHEFTTAASDGRGALTGLPLGAAVLAVLAAAGAAVGISRRLAEYR
;
A
#
# COMPACT_ATOMS: atom_id res chain seq x y z
N MET A 1 32.76 10.28 48.84
CA MET A 1 31.43 10.69 48.30
C MET A 1 30.43 11.16 49.37
N ARG A 2 30.32 10.54 50.57
CA ARG A 2 29.37 10.98 51.61
C ARG A 2 29.64 12.37 52.22
N ALA A 3 30.90 12.80 52.36
CA ALA A 3 31.26 14.11 52.94
C ALA A 3 31.09 15.32 51.98
N ALA A 4 31.02 15.08 50.67
CA ALA A 4 30.74 16.14 49.68
C ALA A 4 29.23 16.39 49.49
N ALA A 5 28.38 15.47 49.95
CA ALA A 5 26.91 15.60 49.89
C ALA A 5 26.31 16.46 51.01
N SER A 6 27.11 16.84 52.02
CA SER A 6 26.69 17.65 53.17
C SER A 6 26.97 19.15 53.01
N THR A 7 27.79 19.58 52.05
CA THR A 7 28.05 21.00 51.76
C THR A 7 27.17 21.51 50.61
N GLU A 8 26.68 22.75 50.69
CA GLU A 8 25.84 23.35 49.63
C GLU A 8 26.45 23.30 48.21
N PRO A 9 27.77 23.50 48.01
CA PRO A 9 28.38 23.42 46.69
C PRO A 9 28.32 22.02 46.07
N GLY A 10 28.55 20.97 46.87
CA GLY A 10 28.49 19.58 46.41
C GLY A 10 27.06 19.13 46.09
N ARG A 11 26.06 19.61 46.83
CA ARG A 11 24.63 19.38 46.51
C ARG A 11 24.23 20.02 45.18
N LEU A 12 24.69 21.24 44.90
CA LEU A 12 24.42 21.91 43.62
C LEU A 12 25.08 21.19 42.44
N TRP A 13 26.26 20.61 42.65
CA TRP A 13 26.96 19.83 41.64
C TRP A 13 26.21 18.54 41.30
N ILE A 14 25.82 17.74 42.31
CA ILE A 14 25.05 16.50 42.10
C ILE A 14 23.74 16.79 41.34
N ILE A 15 23.00 17.82 41.76
CA ILE A 15 21.75 18.19 41.13
C ILE A 15 21.95 18.64 39.68
N GLY A 16 22.99 19.45 39.41
CA GLY A 16 23.34 19.86 38.05
C GLY A 16 23.71 18.66 37.15
N THR A 17 24.50 17.72 37.67
CA THR A 17 24.88 16.49 36.96
C THR A 17 23.66 15.62 36.67
N VAL A 18 22.76 15.43 37.64
CA VAL A 18 21.53 14.64 37.44
C VAL A 18 20.65 15.25 36.34
N VAL A 19 20.43 16.57 36.38
CA VAL A 19 19.61 17.24 35.36
C VAL A 19 20.28 17.20 33.99
N ALA A 20 21.60 17.37 33.92
CA ALA A 20 22.34 17.21 32.67
C ALA A 20 22.17 15.80 32.07
N VAL A 21 22.30 14.76 32.90
CA VAL A 21 22.08 13.37 32.47
C VAL A 21 20.65 13.16 31.99
N LEU A 22 19.65 13.74 32.66
CA LEU A 22 18.25 13.67 32.22
C LEU A 22 18.02 14.32 30.86
N VAL A 23 18.63 15.48 30.58
CA VAL A 23 18.50 16.16 29.28
C VAL A 23 19.21 15.38 28.17
N VAL A 24 20.39 14.83 28.45
CA VAL A 24 21.10 13.96 27.49
C VAL A 24 20.28 12.70 27.21
N ALA A 25 19.74 12.05 28.25
CA ALA A 25 18.88 10.88 28.10
C ALA A 25 17.62 11.20 27.28
N PHE A 26 16.97 12.35 27.54
CA PHE A 26 15.84 12.82 26.75
C PHE A 26 16.21 12.96 25.27
N GLY A 27 17.29 13.69 24.96
CA GLY A 27 17.72 13.90 23.57
C GLY A 27 18.08 12.59 22.86
N SER A 28 18.82 11.69 23.52
CA SER A 28 19.20 10.39 22.95
C SER A 28 18.02 9.45 22.71
N ILE A 29 17.10 9.32 23.68
CA ILE A 29 15.91 8.47 23.55
C ILE A 29 14.98 9.03 22.47
N THR A 30 14.79 10.35 22.43
CA THR A 30 14.01 11.01 21.37
C THR A 30 14.62 10.77 20.00
N ALA A 31 15.94 10.94 19.85
CA ALA A 31 16.62 10.70 18.57
C ALA A 31 16.46 9.24 18.10
N TRP A 32 16.56 8.27 19.01
CA TRP A 32 16.38 6.86 18.70
C TRP A 32 14.92 6.52 18.32
N GLU A 33 13.96 6.82 19.20
CA GLU A 33 12.54 6.49 18.94
C GLU A 33 12.00 7.16 17.67
N ILE A 34 12.45 8.37 17.35
CA ILE A 34 11.91 9.12 16.21
C ILE A 34 12.67 8.76 14.93
N SER A 35 13.93 8.32 15.01
CA SER A 35 14.64 7.80 13.83
C SER A 35 13.94 6.56 13.27
N ASP A 36 13.56 5.62 14.12
CA ASP A 36 12.88 4.39 13.69
C ASP A 36 11.51 4.72 13.06
N ARG A 37 10.74 5.62 13.68
CA ARG A 37 9.43 6.07 13.16
C ARG A 37 9.54 6.85 11.86
N SER A 38 10.54 7.72 11.75
CA SER A 38 10.80 8.47 10.52
C SER A 38 11.22 7.56 9.38
N ALA A 39 11.97 6.47 9.68
CA ALA A 39 12.32 5.46 8.69
C ALA A 39 11.09 4.64 8.27
N ALA A 40 10.23 4.24 9.21
CA ALA A 40 8.98 3.55 8.90
C ALA A 40 8.03 4.41 8.04
N ALA A 41 7.86 5.69 8.38
CA ALA A 41 7.06 6.63 7.57
C ALA A 41 7.68 6.88 6.18
N ASP A 42 9.01 6.87 6.05
CA ASP A 42 9.68 6.92 4.75
C ASP A 42 9.44 5.65 3.94
N ASP A 43 9.50 4.49 4.58
CA ASP A 43 9.28 3.20 3.96
C ASP A 43 7.85 3.06 3.42
N VAL A 44 6.83 3.56 4.14
CA VAL A 44 5.42 3.62 3.66
C VAL A 44 5.34 4.26 2.27
N VAL A 45 5.98 5.41 2.08
CA VAL A 45 5.90 6.20 0.83
C VAL A 45 6.86 5.69 -0.24
N SER A 46 8.11 5.42 0.12
CA SER A 46 9.20 5.21 -0.83
C SER A 46 9.36 3.75 -1.26
N ARG A 47 8.84 2.80 -0.48
CA ARG A 47 9.08 1.37 -0.69
C ARG A 47 7.80 0.56 -0.63
N SER A 48 7.15 0.49 0.52
CA SER A 48 6.13 -0.52 0.82
C SER A 48 4.83 -0.29 0.05
N GLN A 49 4.38 0.97 -0.09
CA GLN A 49 3.21 1.23 -0.92
C GLN A 49 3.47 1.05 -2.43
N PRO A 50 4.59 1.57 -3.00
CA PRO A 50 4.94 1.26 -4.38
C PRO A 50 5.03 -0.25 -4.68
N LEU A 51 5.55 -1.06 -3.75
CA LEU A 51 5.60 -2.52 -3.90
C LEU A 51 4.21 -3.16 -3.89
N SER A 52 3.33 -2.74 -2.97
CA SER A 52 1.93 -3.18 -2.95
C SER A 52 1.20 -2.81 -4.26
N ALA A 53 1.39 -1.59 -4.77
CA ALA A 53 0.81 -1.12 -6.02
C ALA A 53 1.36 -1.85 -7.25
N ASP A 54 2.66 -2.13 -7.29
CA ASP A 54 3.29 -2.95 -8.33
C ASP A 54 2.73 -4.38 -8.31
N ALA A 55 2.56 -4.97 -7.12
CA ALA A 55 2.00 -6.32 -6.97
C ALA A 55 0.54 -6.40 -7.46
N ALA A 56 -0.29 -5.42 -7.11
CA ALA A 56 -1.64 -5.29 -7.68
C ALA A 56 -1.61 -5.15 -9.21
N SER A 57 -0.66 -4.38 -9.74
CA SER A 57 -0.48 -4.18 -11.19
C SER A 57 -0.01 -5.44 -11.91
N ILE A 58 0.78 -6.31 -11.27
CA ILE A 58 1.15 -7.63 -11.80
C ILE A 58 -0.12 -8.47 -11.97
N TYR A 59 -0.92 -8.60 -10.92
CA TYR A 59 -2.19 -9.35 -10.98
C TYR A 59 -3.05 -8.83 -12.12
N ARG A 60 -3.29 -7.51 -12.13
CA ARG A 60 -4.14 -6.85 -13.13
C ARG A 60 -3.68 -7.13 -14.55
N SER A 61 -2.38 -6.97 -14.82
CA SER A 61 -1.82 -7.20 -16.15
C SER A 61 -1.98 -8.67 -16.57
N LEU A 62 -1.78 -9.63 -15.66
CA LEU A 62 -1.98 -11.04 -15.95
C LEU A 62 -3.45 -11.37 -16.28
N ALA A 63 -4.39 -10.84 -15.50
CA ALA A 63 -5.82 -11.08 -15.71
C ALA A 63 -6.36 -10.37 -16.97
N ASP A 64 -5.87 -9.18 -17.29
CA ASP A 64 -6.24 -8.46 -18.52
C ASP A 64 -5.66 -9.15 -19.76
N ALA A 65 -4.41 -9.65 -19.69
CA ALA A 65 -3.85 -10.48 -20.73
C ALA A 65 -4.70 -11.72 -21.00
N ASP A 66 -5.17 -12.41 -19.95
CA ASP A 66 -6.01 -13.60 -20.13
C ASP A 66 -7.36 -13.29 -20.77
N THR A 67 -7.96 -12.18 -20.36
CA THR A 67 -9.17 -11.64 -20.98
C THR A 67 -8.95 -11.33 -22.46
N ALA A 68 -7.88 -10.61 -22.80
CA ALA A 68 -7.54 -10.27 -24.17
C ALA A 68 -7.26 -11.52 -25.03
N ALA A 69 -6.56 -12.51 -24.49
CA ALA A 69 -6.33 -13.78 -25.17
C ALA A 69 -7.64 -14.51 -25.49
N ALA A 70 -8.58 -14.57 -24.54
CA ALA A 70 -9.87 -15.22 -24.74
C ALA A 70 -10.76 -14.45 -25.74
N SER A 71 -10.86 -13.12 -25.63
CA SER A 71 -11.60 -12.30 -26.60
C SER A 71 -11.00 -12.38 -28.00
N GLY A 72 -9.67 -12.35 -28.11
CA GLY A 72 -8.97 -12.49 -29.39
C GLY A 72 -9.17 -13.86 -30.04
N PHE A 73 -9.25 -14.92 -29.24
CA PHE A 73 -9.60 -16.25 -29.72
C PHE A 73 -11.04 -16.32 -30.22
N LEU A 74 -11.98 -15.73 -29.49
CA LEU A 74 -13.40 -15.68 -29.87
C LEU A 74 -13.65 -14.91 -31.17
N ALA A 75 -12.83 -13.91 -31.49
CA ALA A 75 -12.89 -13.20 -32.78
C ALA A 75 -12.53 -14.08 -34.00
N GLY A 76 -12.01 -15.29 -33.77
CA GLY A 76 -11.74 -16.29 -34.80
C GLY A 76 -10.36 -16.13 -35.46
N GLY A 77 -10.27 -16.52 -36.74
CA GLY A 77 -8.98 -16.66 -37.44
C GLY A 77 -8.21 -15.36 -37.68
N GLN A 78 -8.82 -14.20 -37.46
CA GLN A 78 -8.16 -12.88 -37.50
C GLN A 78 -8.41 -12.15 -36.19
N GLU A 79 -7.49 -12.30 -35.24
CA GLU A 79 -7.48 -11.55 -33.98
C GLU A 79 -7.35 -10.04 -34.27
N PRO A 80 -8.23 -9.19 -33.70
CA PRO A 80 -8.10 -7.73 -33.82
C PRO A 80 -6.75 -7.23 -33.29
N LEU A 81 -6.14 -6.29 -34.02
CA LEU A 81 -4.78 -5.81 -33.73
C LEU A 81 -4.66 -5.10 -32.39
N ASP A 82 -5.72 -4.42 -31.96
CA ASP A 82 -5.84 -3.75 -30.67
C ASP A 82 -5.89 -4.75 -29.52
N VAL A 83 -6.68 -5.82 -29.65
CA VAL A 83 -6.73 -6.92 -28.67
C VAL A 83 -5.37 -7.61 -28.53
N ARG A 84 -4.72 -7.89 -29.68
CA ARG A 84 -3.37 -8.47 -29.68
C ARG A 84 -2.36 -7.57 -28.98
N ARG A 85 -2.39 -6.26 -29.26
CA ARG A 85 -1.47 -5.29 -28.66
C ARG A 85 -1.70 -5.15 -27.15
N ARG A 86 -2.95 -5.20 -26.69
CA ARG A 86 -3.31 -5.19 -25.26
C ARG A 86 -2.65 -6.38 -24.56
N TYR A 87 -2.86 -7.60 -25.06
CA TYR A 87 -2.20 -8.81 -24.57
C TYR A 87 -0.67 -8.67 -24.46
N ASP A 88 -0.01 -8.27 -25.55
CA ASP A 88 1.46 -8.17 -25.59
C ASP A 88 1.97 -7.11 -24.59
N THR A 89 1.23 -6.00 -24.44
CA THR A 89 1.57 -4.93 -23.49
C THR A 89 1.43 -5.39 -22.04
N ASP A 90 0.38 -6.13 -21.73
CA ASP A 90 0.11 -6.62 -20.39
C ASP A 90 1.12 -7.68 -19.96
N ILE A 91 1.47 -8.63 -20.84
CA ILE A 91 2.53 -9.62 -20.57
C ILE A 91 3.88 -8.92 -20.36
N ALA A 92 4.21 -7.93 -21.19
CA ALA A 92 5.45 -7.15 -21.03
C ALA A 92 5.46 -6.34 -19.72
N THR A 93 4.31 -5.80 -19.32
CA THR A 93 4.16 -5.03 -18.07
C THR A 93 4.30 -5.95 -16.86
N ALA A 94 3.59 -7.07 -16.82
CA ALA A 94 3.72 -8.08 -15.77
C ALA A 94 5.17 -8.57 -15.62
N SER A 95 5.84 -8.90 -16.74
CA SER A 95 7.23 -9.35 -16.72
C SER A 95 8.19 -8.30 -16.16
N ARG A 96 8.01 -7.03 -16.53
CA ARG A 96 8.85 -5.92 -16.02
C ARG A 96 8.64 -5.68 -14.53
N LEU A 97 7.38 -5.70 -14.09
CA LEU A 97 7.04 -5.55 -12.68
C LEU A 97 7.53 -6.73 -11.84
N LEU A 98 7.52 -7.95 -12.37
CA LEU A 98 8.11 -9.12 -11.70
C LEU A 98 9.63 -8.96 -11.48
N VAL A 99 10.35 -8.43 -12.48
CA VAL A 99 11.78 -8.11 -12.33
C VAL A 99 12.00 -7.03 -11.27
N LYS A 100 11.18 -5.97 -11.29
CA LYS A 100 11.23 -4.89 -10.29
C LYS A 100 10.93 -5.43 -8.88
N ALA A 101 9.90 -6.25 -8.72
CA ALA A 101 9.55 -6.88 -7.46
C ALA A 101 10.69 -7.76 -6.95
N ALA A 102 11.26 -8.63 -7.80
CA ALA A 102 12.38 -9.51 -7.47
C ALA A 102 13.61 -8.72 -6.96
N ALA A 103 13.91 -7.58 -7.57
CA ALA A 103 15.02 -6.71 -7.15
C ALA A 103 14.80 -6.06 -5.77
N ASN A 104 13.54 -5.96 -5.31
CA ASN A 104 13.16 -5.27 -4.08
C ASN A 104 12.56 -6.22 -3.01
N THR A 105 12.59 -7.53 -3.22
CA THR A 105 11.98 -8.55 -2.34
C THR A 105 12.74 -8.76 -1.00
N SER A 106 13.60 -7.83 -0.58
CA SER A 106 14.48 -8.03 0.57
C SER A 106 13.68 -8.37 1.84
N GLY A 107 13.84 -9.61 2.32
CA GLY A 107 13.37 -10.07 3.64
C GLY A 107 12.13 -10.98 3.66
N SER A 108 11.34 -11.08 2.58
CA SER A 108 10.09 -11.88 2.56
C SER A 108 10.28 -13.19 1.81
N ALA A 109 10.31 -14.31 2.54
CA ALA A 109 10.36 -15.65 1.94
C ALA A 109 9.11 -15.97 1.11
N GLU A 110 7.95 -15.46 1.54
CA GLU A 110 6.68 -15.66 0.84
C GLU A 110 6.63 -14.90 -0.49
N SER A 111 6.97 -13.61 -0.49
CA SER A 111 7.02 -12.80 -1.72
C SER A 111 7.99 -13.41 -2.73
N ALA A 112 9.17 -13.85 -2.28
CA ALA A 112 10.17 -14.51 -3.13
C ALA A 112 9.63 -15.81 -3.75
N GLN A 113 8.89 -16.62 -2.98
CA GLN A 113 8.27 -17.84 -3.47
C GLN A 113 7.19 -17.56 -4.53
N GLN A 114 6.34 -16.55 -4.32
CA GLN A 114 5.30 -16.20 -5.29
C GLN A 114 5.90 -15.64 -6.58
N ILE A 115 6.92 -14.79 -6.48
CA ILE A 115 7.65 -14.26 -7.65
C ILE A 115 8.31 -15.39 -8.44
N ALA A 116 8.93 -16.37 -7.76
CA ALA A 116 9.50 -17.54 -8.43
C ALA A 116 8.43 -18.35 -9.18
N THR A 117 7.28 -18.56 -8.55
CA THR A 117 6.13 -19.24 -9.18
C THR A 117 5.66 -18.46 -10.42
N LEU A 118 5.48 -17.15 -10.32
CA LEU A 118 5.06 -16.31 -11.44
C LEU A 118 6.06 -16.38 -12.61
N ASN A 119 7.37 -16.30 -12.31
CA ASN A 119 8.44 -16.39 -13.31
C ASN A 119 8.51 -17.76 -14.01
N GLU A 120 8.20 -18.85 -13.31
CA GLU A 120 8.18 -20.20 -13.88
C GLU A 120 6.93 -20.44 -14.74
N GLN A 121 5.78 -19.97 -14.27
CA GLN A 121 4.49 -20.30 -14.88
C GLN A 121 4.14 -19.38 -16.07
N LEU A 122 4.60 -18.13 -16.08
CA LEU A 122 4.25 -17.14 -17.11
C LEU A 122 4.72 -17.53 -18.52
N PRO A 123 5.95 -18.04 -18.74
CA PRO A 123 6.38 -18.50 -20.07
C PRO A 123 5.55 -19.69 -20.59
N LEU A 124 5.16 -20.60 -19.69
CA LEU A 124 4.34 -21.77 -20.03
C LEU A 124 2.92 -21.34 -20.45
N TYR A 125 2.36 -20.35 -19.76
CA TYR A 125 1.09 -19.73 -20.13
C TYR A 125 1.17 -19.11 -21.53
N ASN A 126 2.17 -18.26 -21.78
CA ASN A 126 2.36 -17.61 -23.07
C ASN A 126 2.50 -18.64 -24.22
N GLY A 127 3.25 -19.71 -23.99
CA GLY A 127 3.40 -20.80 -24.97
C GLY A 127 2.08 -21.50 -25.32
N LEU A 128 1.15 -21.63 -24.37
CA LEU A 128 -0.18 -22.21 -24.62
C LEU A 128 -1.08 -21.25 -25.38
N VAL A 129 -1.05 -19.94 -25.05
CA VAL A 129 -1.83 -18.92 -25.78
C VAL A 129 -1.39 -18.84 -27.24
N GLU A 130 -0.09 -18.84 -27.52
CA GLU A 130 0.39 -18.80 -28.91
C GLU A 130 0.05 -20.08 -29.69
N GLN A 131 0.06 -21.25 -29.06
CA GLN A 131 -0.45 -22.48 -29.66
C GLN A 131 -1.95 -22.39 -29.96
N ALA A 132 -2.74 -21.85 -29.03
CA ALA A 132 -4.17 -21.62 -29.23
C ALA A 132 -4.41 -20.71 -30.44
N ARG A 133 -3.72 -19.56 -30.50
CA ARG A 133 -3.81 -18.60 -31.62
C ARG A 133 -3.42 -19.21 -32.95
N ALA A 134 -2.30 -19.93 -33.01
CA ALA A 134 -1.83 -20.56 -34.25
C ALA A 134 -2.80 -21.60 -34.81
N ASN A 135 -3.46 -22.36 -33.93
CA ASN A 135 -4.50 -23.32 -34.32
C ASN A 135 -5.81 -22.62 -34.68
N ASN A 136 -6.18 -21.53 -33.97
CA ASN A 136 -7.38 -20.75 -34.27
C ASN A 136 -7.33 -20.11 -35.66
N ARG A 137 -6.16 -19.59 -36.06
CA ARG A 137 -5.92 -19.07 -37.41
C ARG A 137 -6.15 -20.10 -38.52
N GLN A 138 -5.97 -21.38 -38.21
CA GLN A 138 -6.18 -22.49 -39.14
C GLN A 138 -7.58 -23.11 -39.01
N GLY A 139 -8.40 -22.64 -38.07
CA GLY A 139 -9.72 -23.21 -37.79
C GLY A 139 -9.68 -24.56 -37.09
N PHE A 140 -8.55 -24.95 -36.49
CA PHE A 140 -8.43 -26.24 -35.81
C PHE A 140 -9.07 -26.20 -34.41
N PRO A 141 -10.02 -27.11 -34.10
CA PRO A 141 -10.72 -27.13 -32.80
C PRO A 141 -9.79 -27.28 -31.59
N VAL A 142 -8.62 -27.90 -31.78
CA VAL A 142 -7.62 -28.07 -30.72
C VAL A 142 -7.12 -26.74 -30.14
N GLY A 143 -7.24 -25.63 -30.88
CA GLY A 143 -6.92 -24.30 -30.38
C GLY A 143 -7.70 -23.96 -29.10
N GLY A 144 -8.98 -24.35 -29.03
CA GLY A 144 -9.82 -24.11 -27.84
C GLY A 144 -9.38 -24.95 -26.64
N ALA A 145 -8.79 -26.13 -26.87
CA ALA A 145 -8.22 -26.92 -25.79
C ALA A 145 -6.96 -26.26 -25.21
N TYR A 146 -6.06 -25.75 -26.06
CA TYR A 146 -4.88 -25.01 -25.61
C TYR A 146 -5.24 -23.75 -24.84
N LEU A 147 -6.25 -22.99 -25.29
CA LEU A 147 -6.71 -21.81 -24.57
C LEU A 147 -7.27 -22.16 -23.20
N ARG A 148 -8.08 -23.23 -23.08
CA ARG A 148 -8.58 -23.70 -21.78
C ARG A 148 -7.45 -24.12 -20.84
N PHE A 149 -6.41 -24.80 -21.35
CA PHE A 149 -5.23 -25.11 -20.52
C PHE A 149 -4.46 -23.85 -20.12
N ALA A 150 -4.34 -22.85 -20.99
CA ALA A 150 -3.73 -21.56 -20.66
C ALA A 150 -4.51 -20.87 -19.54
N ASN A 151 -5.82 -20.74 -19.68
CA ASN A 151 -6.68 -20.16 -18.64
C ASN A 151 -6.66 -20.97 -17.34
N GLN A 152 -6.62 -22.30 -17.40
CA GLN A 152 -6.45 -23.12 -16.19
C GLN A 152 -5.15 -22.77 -15.47
N LYS A 153 -4.03 -22.63 -16.19
CA LYS A 153 -2.76 -22.19 -15.60
C LYS A 153 -2.84 -20.76 -15.04
N MET A 154 -3.54 -19.86 -15.72
CA MET A 154 -3.79 -18.50 -15.24
C MET A 154 -4.57 -18.50 -13.91
N SER A 155 -5.74 -19.15 -13.91
CA SER A 155 -6.66 -19.18 -12.77
C SER A 155 -6.17 -19.97 -11.56
N THR A 156 -5.43 -21.06 -11.77
CA THR A 156 -5.00 -21.96 -10.67
C THR A 156 -3.60 -21.69 -10.15
N SER A 157 -2.75 -21.01 -10.93
CA SER A 157 -1.34 -20.80 -10.57
C SER A 157 -0.94 -19.32 -10.58
N LEU A 158 -1.09 -18.63 -11.71
CA LEU A 158 -0.59 -17.27 -11.87
C LEU A 158 -1.38 -16.25 -11.02
N LEU A 159 -2.70 -16.18 -11.17
CA LEU A 159 -3.52 -15.23 -10.41
C LEU A 159 -3.47 -15.50 -8.89
N PRO A 160 -3.55 -16.75 -8.40
CA PRO A 160 -3.37 -17.01 -6.97
C PRO A 160 -1.98 -16.63 -6.44
N ALA A 161 -0.90 -16.85 -7.20
CA ALA A 161 0.43 -16.43 -6.80
C ALA A 161 0.56 -14.90 -6.77
N ALA A 162 0.01 -14.21 -7.77
CA ALA A 162 -0.02 -12.75 -7.81
C ALA A 162 -0.85 -12.17 -6.65
N GLN A 163 -1.98 -12.80 -6.31
CA GLN A 163 -2.81 -12.41 -5.17
C GLN A 163 -2.05 -12.53 -3.85
N LYS A 164 -1.36 -13.66 -3.62
CA LYS A 164 -0.55 -13.86 -2.41
C LYS A 164 0.60 -12.87 -2.33
N LEU A 165 1.24 -12.56 -3.46
CA LEU A 165 2.27 -11.51 -3.51
C LEU A 165 1.69 -10.16 -3.10
N TYR A 166 0.54 -9.80 -3.65
CA TYR A 166 -0.16 -8.56 -3.30
C TYR A 166 -0.56 -8.51 -1.81
N GLU A 167 -1.08 -9.60 -1.25
CA GLU A 167 -1.43 -9.70 0.16
C GLU A 167 -0.20 -9.57 1.06
N ALA A 168 0.92 -10.21 0.71
CA ALA A 168 2.17 -10.13 1.47
C ALA A 168 2.76 -8.70 1.48
N GLU A 169 2.82 -8.04 0.32
CA GLU A 169 3.33 -6.66 0.24
C GLU A 169 2.38 -5.66 0.93
N THR A 170 1.07 -5.89 0.87
CA THR A 170 0.09 -5.06 1.59
C THR A 170 0.17 -5.27 3.11
N GLY A 171 0.42 -6.50 3.56
CA GLY A 171 0.67 -6.79 4.98
C GLY A 171 1.89 -6.05 5.50
N ARG A 172 3.00 -6.07 4.74
CA ARG A 172 4.22 -5.32 5.06
C ARG A 172 3.98 -3.81 5.15
N LEU A 173 3.19 -3.25 4.23
CA LEU A 173 2.80 -1.85 4.29
C LEU A 173 2.05 -1.53 5.59
N TYR A 174 1.17 -2.41 6.07
CA TYR A 174 0.50 -2.22 7.35
C TYR A 174 1.44 -2.35 8.55
N ASP A 175 2.43 -3.24 8.50
CA ASP A 175 3.46 -3.32 9.54
C ASP A 175 4.30 -2.03 9.64
N ASP A 176 4.60 -1.41 8.50
CA ASP A 176 5.33 -0.12 8.46
C ASP A 176 4.44 1.04 8.98
N TYR A 177 3.13 1.01 8.67
CA TYR A 177 2.16 1.94 9.26
C TYR A 177 2.10 1.81 10.79
N ASP A 178 1.96 0.59 11.31
CA ASP A 178 1.83 0.35 12.74
C ASP A 178 3.10 0.76 13.51
N GLN A 179 4.27 0.60 12.89
CA GLN A 179 5.55 1.09 13.44
C GLN A 179 5.65 2.61 13.42
N ALA A 180 5.19 3.28 12.36
CA ALA A 180 5.23 4.73 12.24
C ALA A 180 4.25 5.43 13.21
N ASP A 181 3.09 4.82 13.46
CA ASP A 181 2.01 5.40 14.27
C ASP A 181 2.19 5.19 15.79
N ALA A 182 3.05 4.25 16.21
CA ALA A 182 3.25 3.95 17.63
C ALA A 182 3.72 5.17 18.44
N TRP A 183 3.03 5.53 19.53
CA TRP A 183 3.40 6.71 20.32
C TRP A 183 4.78 6.59 21.02
N PRO A 184 5.65 7.62 20.99
CA PRO A 184 6.98 7.62 21.62
C PRO A 184 6.89 7.86 23.14
N TYR A 185 6.36 6.87 23.87
CA TYR A 185 6.10 6.97 25.30
C TYR A 185 7.37 7.21 26.12
N ALA A 186 8.50 6.58 25.77
CA ALA A 186 9.73 6.73 26.54
C ALA A 186 10.31 8.13 26.41
N ALA A 187 10.43 8.66 25.18
CA ALA A 187 10.89 10.02 24.93
C ALA A 187 9.98 11.06 25.61
N THR A 188 8.66 10.88 25.51
CA THR A 188 7.70 11.79 26.13
C THR A 188 7.84 11.79 27.66
N ALA A 189 7.90 10.62 28.29
CA ALA A 189 8.05 10.51 29.74
C ALA A 189 9.37 11.11 30.24
N VAL A 190 10.49 10.77 29.59
CA VAL A 190 11.82 11.30 29.96
C VAL A 190 11.89 12.80 29.72
N GLY A 191 11.27 13.32 28.67
CA GLY A 191 11.18 14.76 28.39
C GLY A 191 10.41 15.53 29.47
N VAL A 192 9.25 15.01 29.90
CA VAL A 192 8.47 15.60 31.00
C VAL A 192 9.27 15.60 32.31
N VAL A 193 9.95 14.49 32.63
CA VAL A 193 10.80 14.39 33.82
C VAL A 193 11.99 15.35 33.74
N ALA A 194 12.64 15.48 32.58
CA ALA A 194 13.77 16.39 32.37
C ALA A 194 13.34 17.85 32.52
N LEU A 195 12.21 18.25 31.94
CA LEU A 195 11.64 19.59 32.10
C LEU A 195 11.24 19.87 33.55
N GLY A 196 10.58 18.92 34.21
CA GLY A 196 10.25 19.02 35.63
C GLY A 196 11.49 19.22 36.50
N GLY A 197 12.56 18.48 36.22
CA GLY A 197 13.87 18.62 36.87
C GLY A 197 14.49 20.00 36.65
N LEU A 198 14.51 20.49 35.41
CA LEU A 198 15.02 21.82 35.06
C LEU A 198 14.26 22.94 35.77
N VAL A 199 12.92 22.91 35.74
CA VAL A 199 12.05 23.90 36.40
C VAL A 199 12.24 23.84 37.92
N TRP A 200 12.35 22.65 38.50
CA TRP A 200 12.59 22.46 39.93
C TRP A 200 13.94 23.07 40.35
N VAL A 201 15.02 22.84 39.59
CA VAL A 201 16.33 23.43 39.87
C VAL A 201 16.29 24.96 39.79
N GLN A 202 15.64 25.52 38.78
CA GLN A 202 15.50 26.98 38.65
C GLN A 202 14.72 27.58 39.81
N ARG A 203 13.57 26.99 40.17
CA ARG A 203 12.73 27.45 41.30
C ARG A 203 13.50 27.36 42.63
N ARG A 204 14.23 26.27 42.86
CA ARG A 204 15.04 26.09 44.07
C ARG A 204 16.16 27.14 44.16
N ASN A 205 16.85 27.42 43.06
CA ASN A 205 17.92 28.42 43.02
C ASN A 205 17.35 29.83 43.26
N TYR A 206 16.24 30.16 42.63
CA TYR A 206 15.54 31.44 42.84
C TYR A 206 15.18 31.64 44.33
N LEU A 207 14.51 30.65 44.95
CA LEU A 207 14.07 30.72 46.34
C LEU A 207 15.23 30.74 47.37
N ARG A 208 16.38 30.14 47.06
CA ARG A 208 17.51 30.05 48.01
C ARG A 208 18.56 31.14 47.85
N THR A 209 18.74 31.69 46.64
CA THR A 209 19.85 32.60 46.36
C THR A 209 19.43 33.97 45.82
N ASN A 210 18.13 34.21 45.56
CA ASN A 210 17.60 35.46 44.96
C ASN A 210 18.34 35.92 43.68
N ARG A 211 19.16 35.05 43.07
CA ARG A 211 19.89 35.35 41.83
C ARG A 211 18.98 35.10 40.64
N VAL A 212 18.87 36.13 39.81
CA VAL A 212 18.15 36.14 38.53
C VAL A 212 18.78 35.10 37.60
N PHE A 213 17.93 34.22 37.08
CA PHE A 213 18.16 33.07 36.20
C PHE A 213 19.57 32.85 35.58
N ASN A 214 20.10 31.64 35.72
CA ASN A 214 21.26 31.19 34.96
C ASN A 214 20.88 31.00 33.48
N HIS A 215 21.46 31.81 32.59
CA HIS A 215 21.24 31.78 31.15
C HIS A 215 21.38 30.37 30.54
N GLY A 216 22.28 29.52 31.05
CA GLY A 216 22.44 28.14 30.56
C GLY A 216 21.28 27.21 30.94
N LEU A 217 20.72 27.37 32.15
CA LEU A 217 19.53 26.65 32.60
C LEU A 217 18.29 27.09 31.83
N LEU A 218 18.15 28.40 31.56
CA LEU A 218 17.08 28.94 30.72
C LEU A 218 17.18 28.43 29.29
N ALA A 219 18.36 28.46 28.69
CA ALA A 219 18.58 27.95 27.34
C ALA A 219 18.25 26.44 27.25
N ALA A 220 18.69 25.65 28.24
CA ALA A 220 18.35 24.22 28.30
C ALA A 220 16.84 23.97 28.46
N THR A 221 16.15 24.74 29.31
CA THR A 221 14.69 24.63 29.44
C THR A 221 13.98 25.03 28.16
N ALA A 222 14.34 26.16 27.55
CA ALA A 222 13.74 26.60 26.29
C ALA A 222 13.95 25.55 25.19
N ALA A 223 15.17 25.04 25.04
CA ALA A 223 15.49 24.04 24.03
C ALA A 223 14.76 22.72 24.28
N SER A 224 14.74 22.20 25.53
CA SER A 224 14.01 20.98 25.87
C SER A 224 12.51 21.13 25.68
N THR A 225 11.94 22.31 25.98
CA THR A 225 10.53 22.60 25.74
C THR A 225 10.22 22.61 24.26
N VAL A 226 11.06 23.24 23.43
CA VAL A 226 10.89 23.25 21.97
C VAL A 226 10.95 21.82 21.41
N VAL A 227 11.93 21.01 21.84
CA VAL A 227 12.03 19.61 21.36
C VAL A 227 10.86 18.76 21.83
N LEU A 228 10.39 18.91 23.08
CA LEU A 228 9.22 18.17 23.57
C LEU A 228 7.93 18.60 22.85
N LEU A 229 7.75 19.91 22.63
CA LEU A 229 6.60 20.41 21.87
C LEU A 229 6.65 19.93 20.43
N TRP A 230 7.80 19.98 19.78
CA TRP A 230 7.97 19.46 18.43
C TRP A 230 7.72 17.96 18.39
N LEU A 231 8.24 17.19 19.34
CA LEU A 231 7.98 15.76 19.46
C LEU A 231 6.47 15.46 19.51
N VAL A 232 5.74 16.15 20.40
CA VAL A 232 4.30 15.91 20.59
C VAL A 232 3.49 16.38 19.38
N VAL A 233 3.74 17.60 18.89
CA VAL A 233 2.99 18.17 17.77
C VAL A 233 3.32 17.47 16.46
N GLY A 234 4.61 17.26 16.18
CA GLY A 234 5.09 16.59 14.97
C GLY A 234 4.60 15.15 14.88
N HIS A 235 4.60 14.41 15.99
CA HIS A 235 4.05 13.06 16.00
C HIS A 235 2.52 13.06 15.89
N ALA A 236 1.81 14.00 16.53
CA ALA A 236 0.35 14.11 16.38
C ALA A 236 -0.07 14.42 14.93
N VAL A 237 0.64 15.32 14.25
CA VAL A 237 0.41 15.61 12.82
C VAL A 237 0.75 14.37 11.98
N ALA A 238 1.91 13.77 12.18
CA ALA A 238 2.32 12.56 11.45
C ALA A 238 1.31 11.40 11.60
N SER A 239 0.86 11.14 12.83
CA SER A 239 -0.14 10.10 13.13
C SER A 239 -1.48 10.40 12.45
N SER A 240 -1.95 11.65 12.50
CA SER A 240 -3.17 12.09 11.81
C SER A 240 -3.08 11.89 10.30
N ASP A 241 -1.98 12.29 9.68
CA ASP A 241 -1.80 12.25 8.23
C ASP A 241 -1.56 10.82 7.73
N LEU A 242 -0.79 10.01 8.47
CA LEU A 242 -0.62 8.57 8.20
C LEU A 242 -1.93 7.79 8.38
N THR A 243 -2.70 8.10 9.42
CA THR A 243 -4.05 7.52 9.60
C THR A 243 -4.94 7.88 8.43
N THR A 244 -4.94 9.14 8.00
CA THR A 244 -5.72 9.60 6.84
C THR A 244 -5.29 8.87 5.56
N SER A 245 -3.99 8.76 5.32
CA SER A 245 -3.45 8.02 4.17
C SER A 245 -3.82 6.53 4.21
N ARG A 246 -3.89 5.93 5.40
CA ARG A 246 -4.34 4.55 5.56
C ARG A 246 -5.84 4.39 5.27
N THR A 247 -6.70 5.16 5.95
CA THR A 247 -8.16 4.96 5.91
C THR A 247 -8.80 5.46 4.62
N HIS A 248 -8.36 6.62 4.12
CA HIS A 248 -8.95 7.23 2.93
C HIS A 248 -8.17 6.85 1.66
N GLY A 249 -6.84 6.66 1.75
CA GLY A 249 -6.02 6.22 0.62
C GLY A 249 -5.93 4.69 0.47
N GLN A 250 -5.14 4.05 1.34
CA GLN A 250 -4.74 2.65 1.16
C GLN A 250 -5.91 1.65 1.26
N GLU A 251 -6.86 1.87 2.19
CA GLU A 251 -8.05 1.02 2.29
C GLU A 251 -8.96 1.15 1.06
N SER A 252 -9.13 2.37 0.53
CA SER A 252 -9.88 2.61 -0.71
C SER A 252 -9.19 1.93 -1.89
N LEU A 253 -7.87 2.11 -2.04
CA LEU A 253 -7.05 1.44 -3.06
C LEU A 253 -7.19 -0.08 -2.99
N LYS A 254 -7.17 -0.67 -1.79
CA LYS A 254 -7.31 -2.11 -1.62
C LYS A 254 -8.64 -2.59 -2.18
N VAL A 255 -9.74 -1.94 -1.79
CA VAL A 255 -11.09 -2.32 -2.24
C VAL A 255 -11.28 -2.10 -3.74
N LEU A 256 -10.74 -1.02 -4.30
CA LEU A 256 -10.81 -0.75 -5.74
C LEU A 256 -9.99 -1.75 -6.56
N ASN A 257 -8.79 -2.10 -6.10
CA ASN A 257 -7.99 -3.16 -6.72
C ASN A 257 -8.72 -4.50 -6.66
N ASP A 258 -9.26 -4.87 -5.49
CA ASP A 258 -10.09 -6.07 -5.35
C ASP A 258 -11.31 -5.99 -6.31
N ALA A 259 -11.97 -4.84 -6.46
CA ALA A 259 -13.09 -4.68 -7.40
C ALA A 259 -12.64 -4.96 -8.84
N ARG A 260 -11.52 -4.36 -9.26
CA ARG A 260 -10.96 -4.55 -10.60
C ARG A 260 -10.58 -6.00 -10.87
N ILE A 261 -10.04 -6.69 -9.86
CA ILE A 261 -9.76 -8.14 -9.91
C ILE A 261 -11.03 -8.93 -10.23
N SER A 262 -12.13 -8.71 -9.51
CA SER A 262 -13.40 -9.42 -9.79
C SER A 262 -13.97 -9.06 -11.16
N SER A 263 -13.83 -7.81 -11.60
CA SER A 263 -14.24 -7.41 -12.97
C SER A 263 -13.48 -8.20 -14.04
N LEU A 264 -12.15 -8.31 -13.91
CA LEU A 264 -11.31 -9.06 -14.84
C LEU A 264 -11.62 -10.57 -14.82
N GLN A 265 -11.82 -11.14 -13.64
CA GLN A 265 -12.20 -12.55 -13.52
C GLN A 265 -13.60 -12.81 -14.11
N ALA A 266 -14.57 -11.92 -13.88
CA ALA A 266 -15.88 -12.00 -14.52
C ALA A 266 -15.75 -11.96 -16.05
N ARG A 267 -14.95 -11.04 -16.60
CA ARG A 267 -14.77 -10.94 -18.06
C ARG A 267 -14.10 -12.17 -18.66
N ALA A 268 -13.08 -12.71 -17.98
CA ALA A 268 -12.44 -13.96 -18.40
C ALA A 268 -13.45 -15.12 -18.42
N ASN A 269 -14.24 -15.28 -17.36
CA ASN A 269 -15.27 -16.32 -17.26
C ASN A 269 -16.36 -16.16 -18.33
N GLU A 270 -16.86 -14.94 -18.57
CA GLU A 270 -17.83 -14.66 -19.63
C GLU A 270 -17.33 -15.13 -21.00
N ASN A 271 -16.09 -14.79 -21.37
CA ASN A 271 -15.51 -15.24 -22.62
C ASN A 271 -15.42 -16.78 -22.67
N LEU A 272 -15.07 -17.43 -21.55
CA LEU A 272 -14.91 -18.87 -21.49
C LEU A 272 -16.22 -19.64 -21.60
N THR A 273 -17.37 -19.05 -21.27
CA THR A 273 -18.68 -19.65 -21.57
C THR A 273 -18.80 -19.94 -23.09
N LEU A 274 -18.37 -19.00 -23.93
CA LEU A 274 -18.43 -19.12 -25.39
C LEU A 274 -17.28 -19.94 -26.00
N VAL A 275 -16.12 -19.98 -25.34
CA VAL A 275 -14.98 -20.83 -25.77
C VAL A 275 -15.27 -22.30 -25.46
N ALA A 276 -15.73 -22.58 -24.24
CA ALA A 276 -15.95 -23.94 -23.77
C ALA A 276 -17.32 -24.50 -24.21
N ARG A 277 -18.29 -23.64 -24.51
CA ARG A 277 -19.63 -24.00 -25.00
C ARG A 277 -20.30 -25.08 -24.13
N GLY A 278 -20.28 -24.89 -22.81
CA GLY A 278 -20.84 -25.85 -21.85
C GLY A 278 -20.04 -27.14 -21.63
N ALA A 279 -18.84 -27.27 -22.21
CA ALA A 279 -18.03 -28.49 -22.06
C ALA A 279 -17.38 -28.66 -20.68
N VAL A 280 -17.42 -27.64 -19.82
CA VAL A 280 -16.83 -27.67 -18.47
C VAL A 280 -17.93 -27.40 -17.47
N LEU A 281 -18.23 -28.41 -16.65
CA LEU A 281 -19.36 -28.38 -15.74
C LEU A 281 -18.90 -28.39 -14.28
N THR A 282 -19.71 -27.78 -13.42
CA THR A 282 -19.64 -27.98 -11.96
C THR A 282 -20.04 -29.41 -11.60
N PRO A 283 -19.76 -29.88 -10.36
CA PRO A 283 -20.24 -31.17 -9.88
C PRO A 283 -21.77 -31.35 -10.00
N ASP A 284 -22.52 -30.25 -9.93
CA ASP A 284 -23.98 -30.23 -10.03
C ASP A 284 -24.48 -30.16 -11.49
N GLY A 285 -23.59 -30.27 -12.48
CA GLY A 285 -23.92 -30.29 -13.90
C GLY A 285 -24.25 -28.92 -14.52
N LYS A 286 -23.91 -27.82 -13.86
CA LYS A 286 -24.06 -26.45 -14.41
C LYS A 286 -22.81 -26.02 -15.16
N ASP A 287 -22.93 -25.08 -16.10
CA ASP A 287 -21.75 -24.46 -16.72
C ASP A 287 -20.86 -23.80 -15.62
N LEU A 288 -19.60 -24.22 -15.57
CA LEU A 288 -18.64 -23.75 -14.56
C LEU A 288 -18.37 -22.25 -14.70
N TYR A 289 -18.17 -21.78 -15.92
CA TYR A 289 -17.76 -20.41 -16.20
C TYR A 289 -18.93 -19.44 -15.97
N GLU A 290 -20.16 -19.86 -16.24
CA GLU A 290 -21.36 -19.09 -15.89
C GLU A 290 -21.51 -18.91 -14.38
N ALA A 291 -21.27 -19.99 -13.61
CA ALA A 291 -21.34 -19.94 -12.15
C ALA A 291 -20.27 -19.00 -11.56
N GLU A 292 -19.03 -19.08 -12.06
CA GLU A 292 -17.94 -18.20 -11.64
C GLU A 292 -18.15 -16.76 -12.11
N PHE A 293 -18.69 -16.52 -13.31
CA PHE A 293 -19.10 -15.17 -13.75
C PHE A 293 -20.09 -14.54 -12.78
N THR A 294 -21.15 -15.27 -12.42
CA THR A 294 -22.18 -14.77 -11.50
C THR A 294 -21.60 -14.44 -10.13
N LYS A 295 -20.73 -15.32 -9.62
CA LYS A 295 -20.01 -15.13 -8.36
C LYS A 295 -19.13 -13.89 -8.40
N GLU A 296 -18.27 -13.75 -9.40
CA GLU A 296 -17.36 -12.61 -9.51
C GLU A 296 -18.10 -11.30 -9.72
N MET A 297 -19.21 -11.32 -10.46
CA MET A 297 -20.04 -10.14 -10.58
C MET A 297 -20.66 -9.74 -9.24
N SER A 298 -21.08 -10.70 -8.42
CA SER A 298 -21.56 -10.45 -7.05
C SER A 298 -20.47 -9.82 -6.18
N SER A 299 -19.26 -10.39 -6.21
CA SER A 299 -18.07 -9.85 -5.54
C SER A 299 -17.76 -8.42 -5.99
N LEU A 300 -17.76 -8.16 -7.30
CA LEU A 300 -17.55 -6.82 -7.87
C LEU A 300 -18.58 -5.83 -7.32
N SER A 301 -19.86 -6.18 -7.31
CA SER A 301 -20.92 -5.32 -6.76
C SER A 301 -20.67 -4.96 -5.29
N GLY A 302 -20.36 -5.95 -4.45
CA GLY A 302 -20.09 -5.71 -3.03
C GLY A 302 -18.84 -4.87 -2.79
N ARG A 303 -17.81 -5.04 -3.63
CA ARG A 303 -16.56 -4.25 -3.58
C ARG A 303 -16.77 -2.82 -4.06
N LEU A 304 -17.54 -2.60 -5.13
CA LEU A 304 -17.93 -1.26 -5.56
C LEU A 304 -18.76 -0.53 -4.48
N ASP A 305 -19.70 -1.23 -3.83
CA ASP A 305 -20.46 -0.66 -2.71
C ASP A 305 -19.55 -0.27 -1.54
N ALA A 306 -18.51 -1.06 -1.26
CA ALA A 306 -17.50 -0.74 -0.24
C ALA A 306 -16.64 0.46 -0.66
N ALA A 307 -16.21 0.53 -1.92
CA ALA A 307 -15.43 1.65 -2.44
C ALA A 307 -16.21 2.97 -2.37
N VAL A 308 -17.52 2.97 -2.68
CA VAL A 308 -18.37 4.18 -2.54
C VAL A 308 -18.42 4.69 -1.09
N ARG A 309 -18.38 3.77 -0.10
CA ARG A 309 -18.39 4.13 1.32
C ARG A 309 -17.06 4.67 1.82
N LEU A 310 -15.95 4.23 1.21
CA LEU A 310 -14.60 4.65 1.57
C LEU A 310 -14.18 5.94 0.86
N ALA A 311 -14.65 6.17 -0.38
CA ALA A 311 -14.41 7.40 -1.11
C ALA A 311 -14.88 8.60 -0.27
N ASP A 312 -13.98 9.54 -0.01
CA ASP A 312 -14.19 10.69 0.85
C ASP A 312 -14.86 11.86 0.10
N ASP A 313 -14.49 12.07 -1.15
CA ASP A 313 -14.93 13.18 -1.98
C ASP A 313 -15.80 12.76 -3.19
N GLY A 314 -16.18 13.73 -4.02
CA GLY A 314 -16.93 13.46 -5.25
C GLY A 314 -16.05 12.91 -6.39
N THR A 315 -14.77 13.26 -6.40
CA THR A 315 -13.81 12.92 -7.46
C THR A 315 -13.50 11.43 -7.48
N GLY A 316 -13.32 10.81 -6.31
CA GLY A 316 -13.19 9.36 -6.15
C GLY A 316 -14.53 8.63 -6.26
N ARG A 317 -15.61 9.20 -5.69
CA ARG A 317 -16.92 8.53 -5.64
C ARG A 317 -17.64 8.43 -6.98
N THR A 318 -17.57 9.47 -7.83
CA THR A 318 -18.27 9.50 -9.12
C THR A 318 -17.83 8.39 -10.08
N PRO A 319 -16.53 8.15 -10.32
CA PRO A 319 -16.09 7.02 -11.15
C PRO A 319 -16.57 5.67 -10.63
N VAL A 320 -16.56 5.44 -9.30
CA VAL A 320 -17.06 4.18 -8.73
C VAL A 320 -18.57 4.00 -8.98
N GLN A 321 -19.36 5.07 -8.89
CA GLN A 321 -20.78 5.04 -9.22
C GLN A 321 -21.04 4.80 -10.72
N SER A 322 -20.20 5.36 -11.61
CA SER A 322 -20.23 5.02 -13.03
C SER A 322 -19.96 3.52 -13.24
N ALA A 323 -18.92 2.98 -12.59
CA ALA A 323 -18.61 1.55 -12.64
C ALA A 323 -19.78 0.67 -12.14
N GLN A 324 -20.52 1.09 -11.10
CA GLN A 324 -21.72 0.38 -10.66
C GLN A 324 -22.81 0.33 -11.74
N GLY A 325 -23.05 1.47 -12.42
CA GLY A 325 -24.02 1.56 -13.51
C GLY A 325 -23.63 0.67 -14.70
N ASP A 326 -22.37 0.75 -15.12
CA ASP A 326 -21.86 -0.03 -16.25
C ASP A 326 -21.81 -1.53 -15.93
N MET A 327 -21.49 -1.91 -14.69
CA MET A 327 -21.57 -3.29 -14.21
C MET A 327 -23.01 -3.83 -14.19
N ALA A 328 -23.99 -3.02 -13.80
CA ALA A 328 -25.39 -3.41 -13.81
C ALA A 328 -25.91 -3.62 -15.25
N GLU A 329 -25.52 -2.74 -16.17
CA GLU A 329 -25.83 -2.92 -17.60
C GLU A 329 -25.09 -4.12 -18.19
N TRP A 330 -23.84 -4.37 -17.80
CA TRP A 330 -23.09 -5.56 -18.19
C TRP A 330 -23.84 -6.84 -17.80
N ARG A 331 -24.27 -6.97 -16.54
CA ARG A 331 -25.09 -8.12 -16.09
C ARG A 331 -26.32 -8.34 -16.95
N LYS A 332 -27.03 -7.26 -17.30
CA LYS A 332 -28.23 -7.32 -18.13
C LYS A 332 -27.92 -7.78 -19.55
N ARG A 333 -26.88 -7.22 -20.18
CA ARG A 333 -26.45 -7.61 -21.53
C ARG A 333 -25.95 -9.05 -21.56
N HIS A 334 -25.20 -9.47 -20.54
CA HIS A 334 -24.75 -10.84 -20.37
C HIS A 334 -25.94 -11.82 -20.30
N ALA A 335 -26.96 -11.52 -19.49
CA ALA A 335 -28.14 -12.36 -19.40
C ALA A 335 -28.90 -12.48 -20.73
N THR A 336 -28.89 -11.44 -21.57
CA THR A 336 -29.42 -11.51 -22.94
C THR A 336 -28.54 -12.38 -23.83
N ALA A 337 -27.20 -12.23 -23.78
CA ALA A 337 -26.26 -13.06 -24.53
C ALA A 337 -26.38 -14.54 -24.18
N ARG A 338 -26.54 -14.88 -22.89
CA ARG A 338 -26.81 -16.25 -22.43
C ARG A 338 -28.09 -16.82 -23.01
N LYS A 339 -29.20 -16.06 -23.00
CA LYS A 339 -30.47 -16.51 -23.62
C LYS A 339 -30.33 -16.75 -25.12
N THR A 340 -29.57 -15.91 -25.80
CA THR A 340 -29.28 -16.07 -27.24
C THR A 340 -28.45 -17.35 -27.47
N ASP A 341 -27.40 -17.58 -26.68
CA ASP A 341 -26.57 -18.79 -26.76
C ASP A 341 -27.36 -20.07 -26.43
N ASP A 342 -28.15 -20.05 -25.36
CA ASP A 342 -29.01 -21.18 -24.92
C ASP A 342 -30.10 -21.52 -25.96
N SER A 343 -30.48 -20.56 -26.82
CA SER A 343 -31.42 -20.79 -27.93
C SER A 343 -30.76 -21.41 -29.17
N GLY A 344 -29.43 -21.57 -29.15
CA GLY A 344 -28.62 -22.12 -30.24
C GLY A 344 -28.03 -21.08 -31.19
N ASP A 345 -28.28 -19.79 -30.97
CA ASP A 345 -27.72 -18.70 -31.78
C ASP A 345 -26.34 -18.25 -31.26
N TYR A 346 -25.33 -19.08 -31.54
CA TYR A 346 -23.96 -18.81 -31.11
C TYR A 346 -23.40 -17.50 -31.70
N ASP A 347 -23.64 -17.24 -32.98
CA ASP A 347 -23.09 -16.06 -33.66
C ASP A 347 -23.72 -14.75 -33.14
N GLY A 348 -25.02 -14.79 -32.81
CA GLY A 348 -25.71 -13.70 -32.12
C GLY A 348 -25.14 -13.46 -30.73
N ALA A 349 -24.94 -14.51 -29.92
CA ALA A 349 -24.35 -14.39 -28.60
C ALA A 349 -22.91 -13.86 -28.67
N LEU A 350 -22.11 -14.36 -29.61
CA LEU A 350 -20.74 -13.90 -29.88
C LEU A 350 -20.72 -12.38 -30.18
N THR A 351 -21.60 -11.92 -31.07
CA THR A 351 -21.72 -10.50 -31.40
C THR A 351 -22.09 -9.65 -30.18
N GLN A 352 -22.96 -10.16 -29.29
CA GLN A 352 -23.34 -9.48 -28.06
C GLN A 352 -22.22 -9.46 -27.01
N VAL A 353 -21.26 -10.39 -27.05
CA VAL A 353 -20.16 -10.45 -26.06
C VAL A 353 -18.89 -9.72 -26.51
N ILE A 354 -18.50 -9.88 -27.78
CA ILE A 354 -17.25 -9.33 -28.33
C ILE A 354 -17.45 -8.25 -29.40
N GLY A 355 -18.69 -7.90 -29.73
CA GLY A 355 -18.98 -6.85 -30.71
C GLY A 355 -18.46 -5.47 -30.31
N ALA A 356 -18.24 -4.60 -31.29
CA ALA A 356 -17.65 -3.27 -31.06
C ALA A 356 -18.60 -2.26 -30.39
N LYS A 357 -19.92 -2.50 -30.42
CA LYS A 357 -20.95 -1.61 -29.86
C LYS A 357 -22.08 -2.41 -29.25
N GLY A 358 -22.65 -1.93 -28.15
CA GLY A 358 -23.78 -2.57 -27.51
C GLY A 358 -23.43 -3.93 -26.88
N SER A 359 -22.14 -4.24 -26.74
CA SER A 359 -21.67 -5.53 -26.24
C SER A 359 -21.43 -5.51 -24.75
N THR A 360 -21.21 -6.69 -24.16
CA THR A 360 -20.72 -6.82 -22.79
C THR A 360 -19.27 -6.34 -22.66
N GLY A 361 -18.46 -6.48 -23.72
CA GLY A 361 -17.09 -5.97 -23.76
C GLY A 361 -17.01 -4.45 -23.60
N GLU A 362 -17.92 -3.72 -24.24
CA GLU A 362 -18.02 -2.26 -24.07
C GLU A 362 -18.30 -1.87 -22.61
N CYS A 363 -19.20 -2.58 -21.93
CA CYS A 363 -19.50 -2.34 -20.51
C CYS A 363 -18.28 -2.66 -19.63
N PHE A 364 -17.58 -3.76 -19.90
CA PHE A 364 -16.36 -4.11 -19.19
C PHE A 364 -15.28 -3.01 -19.33
N ASP A 365 -15.04 -2.51 -20.55
CA ASP A 365 -14.06 -1.44 -20.78
C ASP A 365 -14.43 -0.14 -20.04
N GLN A 366 -15.73 0.16 -19.93
CA GLN A 366 -16.23 1.30 -19.14
C GLN A 366 -15.99 1.10 -17.64
N VAL A 367 -16.31 -0.08 -17.10
CA VAL A 367 -16.02 -0.45 -15.69
C VAL A 367 -14.51 -0.35 -15.41
N ASP A 368 -13.67 -0.92 -16.28
CA ASP A 368 -12.22 -0.91 -16.10
C ASP A 368 -11.66 0.52 -16.10
N LYS A 369 -12.10 1.36 -17.03
CA LYS A 369 -11.71 2.77 -17.11
C LYS A 369 -12.15 3.58 -15.89
N ALA A 370 -13.37 3.34 -15.41
CA ALA A 370 -13.90 4.01 -14.24
C ALA A 370 -13.15 3.62 -12.97
N LEU A 371 -12.83 2.32 -12.80
CA LEU A 371 -11.97 1.83 -11.72
C LEU A 371 -10.55 2.38 -11.82
N ASP A 372 -9.96 2.45 -13.01
CA ASP A 372 -8.64 3.06 -13.23
C ASP A 372 -8.60 4.53 -12.79
N THR A 373 -9.64 5.28 -13.14
CA THR A 373 -9.80 6.68 -12.73
C THR A 373 -9.91 6.81 -11.20
N ALA A 374 -10.72 5.96 -10.56
CA ALA A 374 -10.84 5.95 -9.10
C ALA A 374 -9.50 5.59 -8.42
N ILE A 375 -8.82 4.53 -8.90
CA ILE A 375 -7.53 4.09 -8.35
C ILE A 375 -6.49 5.21 -8.47
N ALA A 376 -6.44 5.91 -9.61
CA ALA A 376 -5.50 7.01 -9.80
C ALA A 376 -5.74 8.19 -8.84
N HIS A 377 -7.01 8.49 -8.54
CA HIS A 377 -7.40 9.51 -7.56
C HIS A 377 -6.97 9.11 -6.14
N GLU A 378 -7.34 7.91 -5.70
CA GLU A 378 -7.02 7.43 -4.34
C GLU A 378 -5.51 7.24 -4.14
N GLN A 379 -4.78 6.91 -5.21
CA GLN A 379 -3.32 6.86 -5.19
C GLN A 379 -2.71 8.25 -4.95
N HIS A 380 -3.31 9.30 -5.51
CA HIS A 380 -2.86 10.67 -5.30
C HIS A 380 -3.13 11.14 -3.87
N GLU A 381 -4.32 10.87 -3.33
CA GLU A 381 -4.68 11.17 -1.94
C GLU A 381 -3.75 10.44 -0.96
N PHE A 382 -3.51 9.13 -1.19
CA PHE A 382 -2.54 8.35 -0.43
C PHE A 382 -1.17 9.03 -0.41
N THR A 383 -0.63 9.36 -1.60
CA THR A 383 0.74 9.88 -1.73
C THR A 383 0.87 11.24 -1.06
N THR A 384 -0.15 12.10 -1.17
CA THR A 384 -0.15 13.43 -0.54
C THR A 384 -0.16 13.29 0.98
N ALA A 385 -1.16 12.58 1.54
CA ALA A 385 -1.29 12.43 2.98
C ALA A 385 -0.09 11.69 3.62
N ALA A 386 0.43 10.63 2.99
CA ALA A 386 1.59 9.92 3.52
C ALA A 386 2.88 10.77 3.44
N SER A 387 3.05 11.58 2.38
CA SER A 387 4.20 12.47 2.25
C SER A 387 4.17 13.61 3.27
N ASP A 388 2.98 14.15 3.57
CA ASP A 388 2.79 15.17 4.61
C ASP A 388 3.08 14.59 6.00
N GLY A 389 2.56 13.39 6.29
CA GLY A 389 2.85 12.68 7.54
C GLY A 389 4.34 12.36 7.73
N ARG A 390 5.03 11.91 6.66
CA ARG A 390 6.50 11.77 6.64
C ARG A 390 7.20 13.11 6.87
N GLY A 391 6.72 14.17 6.21
CA GLY A 391 7.21 15.54 6.34
C GLY A 391 7.20 16.05 7.77
N ALA A 392 6.13 15.76 8.52
CA ALA A 392 5.96 16.17 9.92
C ALA A 392 7.01 15.57 10.88
N LEU A 393 7.54 14.38 10.58
CA LEU A 393 8.63 13.75 11.32
C LEU A 393 10.02 14.22 10.89
N THR A 394 10.12 14.89 9.74
CA THR A 394 11.40 15.23 9.13
C THR A 394 12.14 16.29 9.97
N GLY A 395 13.42 16.04 10.28
CA GLY A 395 14.27 16.98 11.02
C GLY A 395 14.19 16.89 12.55
N LEU A 396 13.17 16.22 13.12
CA LEU A 396 13.10 15.93 14.56
C LEU A 396 14.32 15.14 15.09
N PRO A 397 14.80 14.06 14.44
CA PRO A 397 15.98 13.34 14.90
C PRO A 397 17.22 14.24 14.98
N LEU A 398 17.42 15.10 13.96
CA LEU A 398 18.54 16.04 13.91
C LEU A 398 18.42 17.10 15.00
N GLY A 399 17.23 17.67 15.20
CA GLY A 399 16.97 18.64 16.27
C GLY A 399 17.21 18.06 17.67
N ALA A 400 16.73 16.83 17.92
CA ALA A 400 16.94 16.12 19.17
C ALA A 400 18.42 15.76 19.41
N ALA A 401 19.13 15.34 18.37
CA ALA A 401 20.57 15.05 18.44
C ALA A 401 21.39 16.31 18.76
N VAL A 402 21.09 17.44 18.10
CA VAL A 402 21.73 18.73 18.40
C VAL A 402 21.48 19.14 19.86
N LEU A 403 20.25 18.97 20.35
CA LEU A 403 19.93 19.23 21.76
C LEU A 403 20.75 18.34 22.70
N ALA A 404 20.85 17.03 22.43
CA ALA A 404 21.64 16.10 23.22
C ALA A 404 23.12 16.51 23.30
N VAL A 405 23.70 16.90 22.15
CA VAL A 405 25.10 17.35 22.06
C VAL A 405 25.32 18.66 22.81
N LEU A 406 24.43 19.64 22.65
CA LEU A 406 24.51 20.92 23.36
C LEU A 406 24.35 20.74 24.88
N ALA A 407 23.46 19.85 25.31
CA ALA A 407 23.28 19.52 26.71
C ALA A 407 24.52 18.84 27.30
N ALA A 408 25.11 17.88 26.58
CA ALA A 408 26.35 17.22 26.99
C ALA A 408 27.52 18.21 27.09
N ALA A 409 27.67 19.10 26.10
CA ALA A 409 28.70 20.15 26.09
C ALA A 409 28.51 21.15 27.24
N GLY A 410 27.28 21.61 27.48
CA GLY A 410 26.94 22.50 28.58
C GLY A 410 27.22 21.87 29.96
N ALA A 411 26.94 20.58 30.11
CA ALA A 411 27.27 19.83 31.32
C ALA A 411 28.79 19.74 31.55
N ALA A 412 29.55 19.41 30.50
CA ALA A 412 31.00 19.32 30.57
C ALA A 412 31.67 20.65 30.93
N VAL A 413 31.23 21.77 30.31
CA VAL A 413 31.72 23.12 30.62
C VAL A 413 31.34 23.56 32.03
N GLY A 414 30.13 23.22 32.49
CA GLY A 414 29.70 23.51 33.87
C GLY A 414 30.51 22.74 34.93
N ILE A 415 30.90 21.50 34.63
CA ILE A 415 31.74 20.68 35.50
C ILE A 415 33.19 21.19 35.51
N SER A 416 33.75 21.56 34.35
CA SER A 416 35.15 22.00 34.23
C SER A 416 35.41 23.36 34.88
N ARG A 417 34.51 24.34 34.73
CA ARG A 417 34.62 25.65 35.40
C ARG A 417 34.66 25.53 36.93
N ARG A 418 33.89 24.59 37.49
CA ARG A 418 33.88 24.37 38.94
C ARG A 418 35.11 23.62 39.45
N LEU A 419 35.65 22.66 38.69
CA LEU A 419 36.91 22.01 39.05
C LEU A 419 38.08 23.02 39.09
N ALA A 420 38.00 24.09 38.30
CA ALA A 420 38.97 25.19 38.31
C ALA A 420 38.80 26.16 39.50
N GLU A 421 37.62 26.24 40.13
CA GLU A 421 37.38 27.08 41.32
C GLU A 421 37.87 26.42 42.64
N TYR A 422 38.21 25.13 42.62
CA TYR A 422 38.74 24.38 43.76
C TYR A 422 40.24 24.06 43.65
N ARG A 423 40.91 24.62 42.64
CA ARG A 423 42.37 24.72 42.56
C ARG A 423 42.77 26.14 42.92
#